data_AF-A0A921E388-F1
#
_entry.id   AF-A0A921E388-F1
#
_cell.length_a   1.000
_cell.length_b   1.000
_cell.length_c   1.000
_cell.angle_alpha   90.00
_cell.angle_beta   90.00
_cell.angle_gamma   90.00
#
_symmetry.space_group_name_H-M   'P 1'
#
loop_
_entity.id
_entity.type
_entity.pdbx_description
1 polymer ?
#
loop_
_entity_poly.entity_id
_entity_poly.type
_entity_poly.pdbx_seq_one_letter_code
_entity_poly.pdbx_strand_id
1 'polypeptide(L)' 'MADVAAVIERAQREGRDLATALRIARVTLAYVSGPEPEPEQARALEAIDQQLRALSE' A
#
# COMPACT_ATOMS: atom_id res chain seq x y z
N MET A 1 -2.46 -11.79 9.61
CA MET A 1 -1.87 -10.43 9.45
C MET A 1 -2.94 -9.57 8.80
N ALA A 2 -3.16 -8.34 9.28
CA ALA A 2 -4.19 -7.47 8.70
C ALA A 2 -3.84 -7.19 7.23
N ASP A 3 -4.73 -7.59 6.34
CA ASP A 3 -4.53 -7.56 4.89
C ASP A 3 -4.46 -6.11 4.41
N VAL A 4 -3.31 -5.70 3.90
CA VAL A 4 -3.07 -4.34 3.39
C VAL A 4 -4.06 -4.01 2.27
N ALA A 5 -4.48 -5.01 1.48
CA ALA A 5 -5.50 -4.86 0.47
C ALA A 5 -6.86 -4.43 1.08
N ALA A 6 -7.21 -4.98 2.25
CA ALA A 6 -8.47 -4.64 2.93
C ALA A 6 -8.48 -3.19 3.44
N VAL A 7 -7.33 -2.61 3.78
CA VAL A 7 -7.22 -1.19 4.18
C VAL A 7 -7.46 -0.28 2.98
N ILE A 8 -6.88 -0.63 1.82
CA ILE A 8 -7.02 0.14 0.57
C ILE A 8 -8.48 0.07 0.08
N GLU A 9 -9.08 -1.12 0.00
CA GLU A 9 -10.48 -1.28 -0.42
C GLU A 9 -11.45 -0.53 0.50
N ARG A 10 -11.20 -0.57 1.82
CA ARG A 10 -12.02 0.15 2.79
C ARG A 10 -11.90 1.66 2.60
N ALA A 11 -10.71 2.18 2.36
CA ALA A 11 -10.52 3.61 2.10
C ALA A 11 -11.26 4.07 0.84
N GLN A 12 -11.21 3.29 -0.24
CA GLN A 12 -11.97 3.56 -1.46
C GLN A 12 -13.49 3.56 -1.20
N ARG A 13 -14.01 2.54 -0.50
CA ARG A 13 -15.44 2.44 -0.17
C ARG A 13 -15.93 3.56 0.73
N GLU A 14 -15.11 4.00 1.68
CA GLU A 14 -15.48 5.05 2.64
C GLU A 14 -15.24 6.47 2.11
N GLY A 15 -14.79 6.63 0.86
CA GLY A 15 -14.46 7.94 0.29
C GLY A 15 -13.31 8.65 1.03
N ARG A 16 -12.47 7.88 1.73
CA ARG A 16 -11.28 8.41 2.39
C ARG A 16 -10.19 8.62 1.36
N ASP A 17 -9.32 9.59 1.61
CA ASP A 17 -8.20 9.90 0.72
C ASP A 17 -7.38 8.63 0.40
N LEU A 18 -7.55 8.15 -0.83
CA LEU A 18 -6.90 6.95 -1.34
C LEU A 18 -5.37 7.10 -1.31
N ALA A 19 -4.85 8.30 -1.58
CA ALA A 19 -3.42 8.55 -1.52
C ALA A 19 -2.89 8.37 -0.09
N THR A 20 -3.61 8.87 0.91
CA THR A 20 -3.26 8.64 2.32
C THR A 20 -3.33 7.15 2.68
N ALA A 21 -4.35 6.42 2.26
CA ALA A 21 -4.48 4.98 2.52
C ALA A 21 -3.32 4.18 1.91
N LEU A 22 -2.95 4.50 0.66
CA LEU A 22 -1.81 3.86 -0.02
C LEU A 22 -0.47 4.19 0.65
N ARG A 23 -0.27 5.41 1.14
CA ARG A 23 0.93 5.77 1.91
C ARG A 23 1.03 4.95 3.20
N ILE A 24 -0.08 4.78 3.93
CA ILE A 24 -0.11 3.96 5.14
C ILE A 24 0.20 2.50 4.79
N ALA A 25 -0.49 1.94 3.79
CA ALA A 25 -0.27 0.59 3.29
C ALA A 25 1.21 0.33 2.95
N ARG A 26 1.85 1.25 2.22
CA ARG A 26 3.26 1.19 1.86
C ARG A 26 4.17 1.12 3.08
N VAL A 27 3.98 2.04 4.04
CA VAL A 27 4.82 2.12 5.25
C VAL A 27 4.63 0.87 6.10
N THR A 28 3.40 0.42 6.29
CA THR A 28 3.09 -0.80 7.05
C THR A 28 3.75 -2.02 6.40
N LEU A 29 3.59 -2.20 5.09
CA LEU A 29 4.19 -3.32 4.39
C LEU A 29 5.72 -3.28 4.46
N ALA A 30 6.34 -2.12 4.22
CA ALA A 30 7.79 -1.97 4.31
C ALA A 30 8.34 -2.29 5.71
N TYR A 31 7.64 -1.83 6.76
CA TYR A 31 8.03 -2.09 8.14
C TYR A 31 7.97 -3.59 8.48
N VAL A 32 6.90 -4.27 8.07
CA VAL A 32 6.72 -5.70 8.34
C VAL A 32 7.66 -6.58 7.51
N SER A 33 7.98 -6.16 6.28
CA SER A 33 8.84 -6.90 5.37
C SER A 33 10.32 -6.79 5.72
N GLY A 34 10.73 -5.76 6.46
CA GLY A 34 12.12 -5.53 6.81
C GLY A 34 13.00 -5.09 5.62
N PRO A 35 14.34 -5.07 5.78
CA PRO A 35 15.26 -4.55 4.77
C PRO A 35 15.39 -5.44 3.53
N GLU A 36 15.04 -6.73 3.64
CA GLU A 36 15.07 -7.71 2.55
C GLU A 36 13.69 -8.35 2.39
N PRO A 37 12.73 -7.64 1.76
CA PRO A 37 11.38 -8.14 1.56
C PRO A 37 11.37 -9.40 0.69
N GLU A 38 10.45 -10.32 0.98
CA GLU A 38 10.21 -11.47 0.11
C GLU A 38 9.74 -11.01 -1.28
N PRO A 39 9.93 -11.82 -2.35
CA PRO A 39 9.58 -11.42 -3.72
C PRO A 39 8.11 -10.99 -3.92
N GLU A 40 7.19 -11.52 -3.11
CA GLU A 40 5.78 -11.14 -3.13
C GLU A 40 5.57 -9.76 -2.48
N GLN A 41 6.21 -9.52 -1.33
CA GLN A 41 6.15 -8.25 -0.62
C GLN A 41 6.79 -7.12 -1.43
N ALA A 42 7.91 -7.40 -2.11
CA ALA A 42 8.55 -6.46 -3.02
C ALA A 42 7.64 -6.05 -4.19
N ARG A 43 6.94 -7.02 -4.80
CA ARG A 43 5.96 -6.76 -5.86
C ARG A 43 4.77 -5.93 -5.36
N ALA A 44 4.28 -6.23 -4.15
CA ALA A 44 3.19 -5.46 -3.56
C ALA A 44 3.61 -4.01 -3.23
N LEU A 45 4.83 -3.79 -2.73
CA LEU A 45 5.38 -2.45 -2.53
C LEU A 45 5.47 -1.67 -3.85
N GLU A 46 5.96 -2.30 -4.92
CA GLU A 46 6.06 -1.68 -6.25
C GLU A 46 4.68 -1.31 -6.82
N ALA A 47 3.68 -2.19 -6.66
CA ALA A 47 2.31 -1.90 -7.09
C ALA A 47 1.70 -0.70 -6.34
N ILE A 48 1.92 -0.60 -5.03
CA ILE A 48 1.48 0.56 -4.24
C ILE A 48 2.18 1.84 -4.71
N ASP A 49 3.49 1.77 -5.00
CA ASP A 49 4.27 2.91 -5.50
C ASP A 49 3.78 3.39 -6.87
N GLN A 50 3.42 2.48 -7.77
CA GLN A 50 2.82 2.82 -9.07
C GLN A 50 1.48 3.52 -8.90
N GLN A 51 0.61 3.03 -8.00
CA GLN A 51 -0.68 3.67 -7.72
C GLN A 51 -0.52 5.08 -7.13
N LEU A 52 0.44 5.27 -6.22
CA LEU A 52 0.73 6.59 -5.65
C LEU A 52 1.20 7.60 -6.71
N ARG A 53 2.02 7.15 -7.68
CA ARG A 53 2.45 8.01 -8.79
C ARG A 53 1.28 8.40 -9.68
N ALA A 54 0.42 7.44 -10.05
CA ALA A 54 -0.76 7.69 -10.88
C ALA A 54 -1.76 8.67 -10.26
N LEU A 55 -1.84 8.76 -8.93
CA LEU A 55 -2.68 9.75 -8.23
C LEU A 55 -2.05 11.14 -8.11
N SER A 56 -0.75 11.27 -8.41
CA SER A 56 -0.01 12.52 -8.30
C SER A 56 0.15 13.26 -9.64
N GLU A 57 -0.24 12.61 -10.75
CA GLU A 57 -0.34 13.16 -12.11
C GLU A 57 -1.75 13.74 -12.37
#